data_AF-A0A2N3A3N9-F1
#
_entry.id   AF-A0A2N3A3N9-F1
#
_cell.length_a   1.000
_cell.length_b   1.000
_cell.length_c   1.000
_cell.angle_alpha   90.00
_cell.angle_beta   90.00
_cell.angle_gamma   90.00
#
_symmetry.space_group_name_H-M   'P 1'
#
loop_
_entity.id
_entity.type
_entity.pdbx_description
1 polymer ?
#
loop_
_entity_poly.entity_id
_entity_poly.type
_entity_poly.pdbx_seq_one_letter_code
_entity_poly.pdbx_strand_id
1 'polypeptide(L)'
;MVINKEGFFEDTLKSIDRKTIAVEMESYGVARACRYANKGKTKPIIFKSVMDFTFNKSDNDGKINWKKFAAYTSAQFMNYLFDKKVI
;
A
#
# COMPACT_ATOMS: atom_id res chain seq x y z
N MET A 1 -5.72 8.42 -12.25
CA MET A 1 -7.10 7.88 -12.37
C MET A 1 -7.34 6.99 -11.16
N VAL A 2 -8.43 7.19 -10.42
CA VAL A 2 -8.78 6.34 -9.27
C VAL A 2 -9.63 5.17 -9.77
N ILE A 3 -9.21 3.94 -9.50
CA ILE A 3 -10.00 2.75 -9.82
C ILE A 3 -11.22 2.73 -8.89
N ASN A 4 -12.42 2.80 -9.46
CA ASN A 4 -13.70 2.63 -8.75
C ASN A 4 -14.65 1.77 -9.56
N LYS A 5 -14.32 0.48 -9.71
CA LYS A 5 -15.10 -0.47 -10.52
C LYS A 5 -15.07 -1.84 -9.86
N GLU A 6 -16.25 -2.39 -9.61
CA GLU A 6 -16.40 -3.75 -9.09
C GLU A 6 -15.71 -4.76 -10.01
N GLY A 7 -15.07 -5.77 -9.43
CA GLY A 7 -14.36 -6.82 -10.18
C GLY A 7 -13.03 -6.39 -10.80
N PHE A 8 -12.71 -5.09 -10.90
CA PHE A 8 -11.52 -4.63 -11.62
C PHE A 8 -10.21 -5.27 -11.13
N PHE A 9 -10.06 -5.43 -9.81
CA PHE A 9 -8.88 -6.06 -9.23
C PHE A 9 -8.71 -7.52 -9.66
N GLU A 10 -9.78 -8.31 -9.58
CA GLU A 10 -9.76 -9.73 -9.95
C GLU A 10 -9.66 -9.92 -11.47
N ASP A 11 -10.48 -9.20 -12.23
CA ASP A 11 -10.62 -9.42 -13.67
C ASP A 11 -9.42 -8.87 -14.47
N THR A 12 -8.85 -7.74 -14.02
CA THR A 12 -7.80 -7.04 -14.76
C THR A 12 -6.42 -7.18 -14.12
N LEU A 13 -6.30 -6.97 -12.80
CA LEU A 13 -4.97 -6.96 -12.18
C LEU A 13 -4.44 -8.37 -11.93
N LYS A 14 -5.29 -9.28 -11.42
CA LYS A 14 -4.87 -10.67 -11.22
C LYS A 14 -4.70 -11.47 -12.50
N SER A 15 -5.36 -11.08 -13.59
CA SER A 15 -5.11 -11.69 -14.91
C SER A 15 -3.74 -11.32 -15.47
N ILE A 16 -3.21 -10.14 -15.13
CA ILE A 16 -1.83 -9.73 -15.47
C ILE A 16 -0.81 -10.41 -14.55
N ASP A 17 -1.01 -10.31 -13.23
CA ASP A 17 -0.18 -11.00 -12.24
C ASP A 17 -1.02 -11.51 -11.07
N ARG A 18 -1.18 -12.84 -11.01
CA ARG A 18 -1.93 -13.56 -9.99
C ARG A 18 -1.42 -13.32 -8.55
N LYS A 19 -0.17 -12.87 -8.39
CA LYS A 19 0.43 -12.60 -7.07
C LYS A 19 0.18 -11.17 -6.59
N THR A 20 -0.49 -10.33 -7.39
CA THR A 20 -0.87 -8.98 -6.97
C THR A 20 -1.85 -9.05 -5.80
N ILE A 21 -1.49 -8.42 -4.68
CA ILE A 21 -2.30 -8.41 -3.45
C ILE A 21 -2.91 -7.05 -3.13
N ALA A 22 -2.38 -5.96 -3.71
CA ALA A 22 -2.83 -4.60 -3.45
C ALA A 22 -2.38 -3.65 -4.58
N VAL A 23 -2.98 -2.47 -4.66
CA VAL A 23 -2.59 -1.38 -5.55
C VAL A 23 -2.54 -0.03 -4.83
N GLU A 24 -1.60 0.80 -5.24
CA GLU A 24 -1.36 2.16 -4.76
C GLU A 24 -0.55 2.93 -5.83
N MET A 25 -0.12 4.16 -5.58
CA MET A 25 0.43 5.03 -6.64
C MET A 25 1.92 5.40 -6.49
N GLU A 26 2.56 5.19 -5.34
CA GLU A 26 3.90 5.73 -5.06
C GLU A 26 5.00 4.67 -4.92
N SER A 27 4.64 3.48 -4.42
CA SER A 27 5.57 2.44 -3.98
C SER A 27 6.47 1.95 -5.10
N TYR A 28 5.91 1.77 -6.30
CA TYR A 28 6.70 1.38 -7.46
C TYR A 28 7.77 2.43 -7.81
N GLY A 29 7.41 3.71 -7.79
CA GLY A 29 8.33 4.82 -8.07
C GLY A 29 9.47 4.87 -7.06
N VAL A 30 9.16 4.77 -5.77
CA VAL A 30 10.16 4.74 -4.69
C VAL A 30 11.08 3.53 -4.83
N ALA A 31 10.52 2.33 -5.00
CA ALA A 31 11.31 1.11 -5.15
C ALA A 31 12.21 1.15 -6.39
N ARG A 32 11.72 1.71 -7.50
CA ARG A 32 12.51 1.91 -8.73
C ARG A 32 13.63 2.92 -8.50
N ALA A 33 13.39 4.02 -7.80
CA ALA A 33 14.42 5.00 -7.47
C ALA A 33 15.54 4.38 -6.61
N CYS A 34 15.20 3.53 -5.65
CA CYS A 34 16.19 2.81 -4.82
C CYS A 34 17.14 1.93 -5.64
N ARG A 35 16.72 1.42 -6.80
CA ARG A 35 17.61 0.65 -7.71
C ARG A 35 18.72 1.49 -8.33
N TYR A 36 18.53 2.80 -8.43
CA TYR A 36 19.54 3.73 -8.97
C TYR A 36 20.28 4.47 -7.85
N ALA A 37 19.59 4.76 -6.75
CA ALA A 37 20.19 5.39 -5.58
C ALA A 37 21.32 4.52 -5.00
N ASN A 38 22.36 5.16 -4.46
CA ASN A 38 23.48 4.50 -3.79
C ASN A 38 24.07 3.31 -4.58
N LYS A 39 24.20 3.45 -5.91
CA LYS A 39 24.69 2.39 -6.81
C LYS A 39 23.89 1.07 -6.68
N GLY A 40 22.58 1.18 -6.44
CA GLY A 40 21.67 0.04 -6.29
C GLY A 40 21.75 -0.70 -4.95
N LYS A 41 22.45 -0.13 -3.96
CA LYS A 41 22.57 -0.75 -2.62
C LYS A 41 21.40 -0.44 -1.69
N THR A 42 20.59 0.56 -2.02
CA THR A 42 19.41 0.91 -1.21
C THR A 42 18.32 -0.14 -1.38
N LYS A 43 17.93 -0.79 -0.30
CA LYS A 43 16.82 -1.77 -0.29
C LYS A 43 15.52 -1.06 0.10
N PRO A 44 14.51 -1.00 -0.79
CA PRO A 44 13.22 -0.42 -0.43
C PRO A 44 12.44 -1.39 0.48
N ILE A 45 11.84 -0.86 1.53
CA ILE A 45 10.85 -1.54 2.38
C ILE A 45 9.62 -0.65 2.43
N ILE A 46 8.43 -1.24 2.27
CA ILE A 46 7.18 -0.49 2.11
C ILE A 46 6.18 -0.98 3.14
N PHE A 47 5.75 -0.06 3.99
CA PHE A 47 4.72 -0.28 4.99
C PHE A 47 3.47 0.50 4.59
N LYS A 48 2.37 -0.23 4.36
CA LYS A 48 1.04 0.34 4.09
C LYS A 48 -0.02 -0.57 4.72
N SER A 49 -1.15 0.04 5.06
CA SER A 49 -2.36 -0.67 5.48
C SER A 49 -3.47 -0.47 4.46
N VAL A 50 -4.35 -1.46 4.34
CA VAL A 50 -5.48 -1.42 3.40
C VAL A 50 -6.44 -0.30 3.82
N MET A 51 -6.78 0.57 2.86
CA MET A 51 -7.71 1.69 3.06
C MET A 51 -9.08 1.42 2.42
N ASP A 52 -9.12 0.79 1.25
CA ASP A 52 -10.33 0.48 0.50
C ASP A 52 -10.17 -0.78 -0.36
N PHE A 53 -11.29 -1.28 -0.90
CA PHE A 53 -11.35 -2.45 -1.79
C PHE A 53 -11.64 -2.09 -3.25
N THR A 54 -11.26 -0.89 -3.69
CA THR A 54 -11.40 -0.39 -5.08
C THR A 54 -12.84 -0.23 -5.60
N PHE A 55 -13.86 -0.46 -4.78
CA PHE A 55 -15.27 -0.28 -5.12
C PHE A 55 -16.02 0.36 -3.94
N ASN A 56 -17.08 1.13 -4.26
CA ASN A 56 -17.94 1.83 -3.30
C ASN A 56 -17.15 2.55 -2.20
N LYS A 57 -16.16 3.34 -2.63
CA LYS A 57 -15.20 4.00 -1.74
C LYS A 57 -15.89 5.05 -0.88
N SER A 58 -15.73 4.92 0.43
CA SER A 58 -15.99 6.00 1.37
C SER A 58 -14.82 6.16 2.31
N ASP A 59 -14.28 7.37 2.39
CA ASP A 59 -13.22 7.70 3.35
C ASP A 59 -13.73 7.63 4.80
N ASN A 60 -15.05 7.75 5.01
CA ASN A 60 -15.69 7.72 6.31
C ASN A 60 -16.82 6.68 6.34
N ASP A 61 -16.82 5.80 7.35
CA ASP A 61 -17.94 4.91 7.65
C ASP A 61 -18.37 5.14 9.10
N GLY A 62 -19.54 5.78 9.27
CA GLY A 62 -20.01 6.29 10.56
C GLY A 62 -19.00 7.25 11.20
N LYS A 63 -18.36 6.82 12.29
CA LYS A 63 -17.35 7.61 13.03
C LYS A 63 -15.90 7.27 12.63
N ILE A 64 -15.70 6.27 11.77
CA ILE A 64 -14.38 5.77 11.38
C ILE A 64 -13.95 6.46 10.09
N ASN A 65 -12.79 7.10 10.12
CA ASN A 65 -12.12 7.56 8.91
C ASN A 65 -11.08 6.52 8.49
N TRP A 66 -11.35 5.74 7.44
CA TRP A 66 -10.50 4.63 6.99
C TRP A 66 -9.11 5.09 6.58
N LYS A 67 -9.01 6.28 6.01
CA LYS A 67 -7.73 6.89 5.64
C LYS A 67 -6.85 7.18 6.86
N LYS A 68 -7.42 7.77 7.92
CA LYS A 68 -6.71 8.02 9.18
C LYS A 68 -6.37 6.71 9.89
N PHE A 69 -7.28 5.74 9.88
CA PHE A 69 -7.06 4.44 10.49
C PHE A 69 -5.91 3.69 9.81
N ALA A 70 -5.90 3.60 8.47
CA ALA A 70 -4.82 2.97 7.72
C ALA A 70 -3.46 3.69 7.92
N ALA A 71 -3.46 5.02 8.00
CA ALA A 71 -2.25 5.77 8.31
C ALA A 71 -1.71 5.45 9.72
N TYR A 72 -2.60 5.42 10.72
CA TYR A 72 -2.25 5.10 12.10
C TYR A 72 -1.69 3.68 12.24
N THR A 73 -2.39 2.67 11.71
CA THR A 73 -1.96 1.27 11.82
C THR A 73 -0.66 1.00 11.08
N SER A 74 -0.47 1.59 9.89
CA SER A 74 0.79 1.50 9.15
C SER A 74 1.96 2.11 9.93
N ALA A 75 1.76 3.27 10.54
CA ALA A 75 2.79 3.94 11.34
C ALA A 75 3.13 3.15 12.62
N GLN A 76 2.12 2.63 13.31
CA GLN A 76 2.31 1.84 14.53
C GLN A 76 3.03 0.52 14.24
N PHE A 77 2.73 -0.14 13.11
CA PHE A 77 3.43 -1.34 12.71
C PHE A 77 4.91 -1.06 12.45
N MET A 78 5.21 0.03 11.73
CA MET A 78 6.60 0.46 11.51
C MET A 78 7.31 0.75 12.83
N ASN A 79 6.67 1.52 13.73
CA ASN A 79 7.23 1.83 15.05
C ASN A 79 7.53 0.56 15.86
N TYR A 80 6.60 -0.39 15.87
CA TYR A 80 6.80 -1.69 16.52
C TYR A 80 8.03 -2.44 15.99
N LEU A 81 8.26 -2.45 14.67
CA LEU A 81 9.42 -3.12 14.09
C LEU A 81 10.74 -2.48 14.52
N PHE A 82 10.79 -1.15 14.64
CA PHE A 82 11.94 -0.42 15.18
C PHE A 82 12.16 -0.72 16.66
N ASP A 83 11.10 -0.64 17.48
CA ASP A 83 11.17 -0.89 18.92
C ASP A 83 11.65 -2.33 19.23
N LYS A 84 11.25 -3.30 18.40
CA LYS A 84 11.67 -4.70 18.50
C LYS A 84 12.98 -5.03 17.79
N LYS A 85 13.61 -4.05 17.12
CA LYS A 85 14.85 -4.25 16.34
C LYS A 85 14.75 -5.40 15.33
N VAL A 86 13.59 -5.53 14.69
CA VAL A 86 13.35 -6.52 13.62
C VAL A 86 13.95 -6.03 12.30
N ILE A 87 13.93 -4.72 12.09
CA ILE A 87 14.52 -4.00 10.96
C ILE A 87 15.58 -3.01 11.42
#